data_AF-A0A2V7UIM4-F1
#
_entry.id   AF-A0A2V7UIM4-F1
#
_cell.length_a   1.000
_cell.length_b   1.000
_cell.length_c   1.000
_cell.angle_alpha   90.00
_cell.angle_beta   90.00
_cell.angle_gamma   90.00
#
_symmetry.space_group_name_H-M   'P 1'
#
loop_
_entity.id
_entity.type
_entity.pdbx_description
1 polymer ?
#
loop_
_entity_poly.entity_id
_entity_poly.type
_entity_poly.pdbx_seq_one_letter_code
_entity_poly.pdbx_strand_id
1 'polypeptide(L)'
;MARIHFKREFPADPSLRTAVERSLAQLPEEYSVSISVREGTDDWSVQVVGPVSVVAGRIPVNDQQPEAITRCVGQMIRGLHRS
;
A
#
# COMPACT_ATOMS: atom_id res chain seq x y z
N MET A 1 -4.52 13.98 -6.96
CA MET A 1 -3.49 13.16 -6.31
C MET A 1 -4.13 11.86 -5.85
N ALA A 2 -3.46 10.72 -6.04
CA ALA A 2 -3.90 9.44 -5.47
C ALA A 2 -4.07 9.55 -3.95
N ARG A 3 -5.14 8.96 -3.41
CA ARG A 3 -5.45 9.02 -1.97
C ARG A 3 -4.83 7.84 -1.25
N ILE A 4 -3.82 8.11 -0.44
CA ILE A 4 -3.14 7.09 0.39
C ILE A 4 -3.66 7.22 1.81
N HIS A 5 -4.27 6.14 2.31
CA HIS A 5 -4.85 6.08 3.65
C HIS A 5 -4.07 5.09 4.51
N PHE A 6 -3.43 5.59 5.55
CA PHE A 6 -2.82 4.76 6.58
C PHE A 6 -3.82 4.60 7.73
N LYS A 7 -4.36 3.39 7.90
CA LYS A 7 -5.32 3.10 8.99
C LYS A 7 -4.54 2.58 10.20
N ARG A 8 -4.67 3.32 11.30
CA ARG A 8 -3.74 3.44 12.44
C ARG A 8 -2.47 4.18 12.06
N GLU A 9 -2.14 5.18 12.88
CA GLU A 9 -0.82 5.79 12.88
C GLU A 9 0.19 4.66 12.75
N PHE A 10 0.86 4.62 11.59
CA PHE A 10 2.03 3.80 11.41
C PHE A 10 2.90 3.99 12.66
N PRO A 11 3.14 2.97 13.50
CA PRO A 11 4.32 3.02 14.37
C PRO A 11 5.59 2.93 13.53
N ALA A 12 5.44 2.68 12.22
CA ALA A 12 6.50 2.74 11.25
C ALA A 12 7.06 4.16 11.16
N ASP A 13 8.38 4.20 11.18
CA ASP A 13 9.22 5.37 11.09
C ASP A 13 8.64 6.43 10.13
N PRO A 14 8.61 7.73 10.51
CA PRO A 14 8.12 8.80 9.64
C PRO A 14 8.75 8.79 8.24
N SER A 15 10.00 8.34 8.14
CA SER A 15 10.73 8.20 6.88
C SER A 15 10.15 7.08 6.01
N LEU A 16 9.69 5.97 6.60
CA LEU A 16 9.02 4.89 5.88
C LEU A 16 7.69 5.38 5.30
N ARG A 17 6.91 6.12 6.09
CA ARG A 17 5.68 6.75 5.60
C ARG A 17 5.96 7.69 4.43
N THR A 18 6.91 8.61 4.57
CA THR A 18 7.26 9.56 3.49
C THR A 18 7.79 8.84 2.24
N ALA A 19 8.59 7.78 2.40
CA ALA A 19 9.12 7.02 1.28
C ALA A 19 8.02 6.26 0.52
N VAL A 20 7.06 5.67 1.24
CA VAL A 20 5.87 5.02 0.63
C VAL A 20 4.99 6.06 -0.05
N GLU A 21 4.69 7.19 0.60
CA GLU A 21 3.89 8.27 0.02
C GLU A 21 4.54 8.81 -1.26
N ARG A 22 5.85 9.07 -1.25
CA ARG A 22 6.60 9.51 -2.45
C ARG A 22 6.56 8.48 -3.58
N SER A 23 6.70 7.20 -3.25
CA SER A 23 6.72 6.14 -4.24
C SER A 23 5.35 5.92 -4.87
N LEU A 24 4.28 6.07 -4.09
CA LEU A 24 2.89 5.93 -4.53
C LEU A 24 2.30 7.23 -5.09
N ALA A 25 2.96 8.38 -4.93
CA ALA A 25 2.53 9.65 -5.52
C ALA A 25 2.50 9.64 -7.05
N GLN A 26 3.21 8.69 -7.68
CA GLN A 26 3.21 8.48 -9.12
C GLN A 26 1.98 7.70 -9.62
N LEU A 27 1.11 7.24 -8.72
CA LEU A 27 -0.09 6.52 -9.11
C LEU A 27 -1.12 7.47 -9.74
N PRO A 28 -1.86 6.99 -10.77
CA PRO A 28 -2.99 7.72 -11.31
C PRO A 28 -4.04 7.99 -10.22
N GLU A 29 -4.73 9.14 -10.31
CA GLU A 29 -5.71 9.58 -9.30
C GLU A 29 -6.89 8.60 -9.11
N GLU A 30 -7.12 7.71 -10.07
CA GLU A 30 -8.16 6.68 -10.01
C GLU A 30 -7.86 5.57 -8.99
N TYR A 31 -6.62 5.47 -8.48
CA TYR A 31 -6.23 4.48 -7.48
C TYR A 31 -6.18 5.07 -6.08
N SER A 32 -6.82 4.39 -5.14
CA SER A 32 -6.69 4.63 -3.71
C SER A 32 -5.98 3.46 -3.05
N VAL A 33 -4.99 3.75 -2.21
CA VAL A 33 -4.19 2.72 -1.52
C VAL A 33 -4.42 2.85 -0.02
N SER A 34 -4.84 1.76 0.61
CA SER A 34 -4.97 1.66 2.06
C SER A 34 -3.96 0.67 2.62
N ILE A 35 -3.18 1.10 3.60
CA ILE A 35 -2.20 0.24 4.29
C ILE A 35 -2.50 0.29 5.78
N SER A 36 -2.66 -0.88 6.39
CA SER A 36 -2.95 -0.98 7.82
C SER A 36 -2.26 -2.18 8.44
N VAL A 37 -1.73 -2.02 9.64
CA VAL A 37 -1.23 -3.14 10.44
C VAL A 37 -2.42 -3.92 10.97
N ARG A 38 -2.44 -5.25 10.74
CA ARG A 38 -3.49 -6.10 11.29
C ARG A 38 -3.14 -6.44 12.74
N GLU A 39 -4.05 -6.10 13.65
CA GLU A 39 -3.87 -6.37 15.08
C GLU A 39 -3.75 -7.88 15.35
N GLY A 40 -2.80 -8.27 16.19
CA GLY A 40 -2.56 -9.67 16.55
C GLY A 40 -1.85 -10.49 15.48
N THR A 41 -1.32 -9.85 14.43
CA THR A 41 -0.50 -10.52 13.39
C THR A 41 0.74 -9.70 13.05
N ASP A 42 1.83 -10.38 12.71
CA ASP A 42 3.04 -9.77 12.15
C ASP A 42 2.91 -9.48 10.65
N ASP A 43 1.72 -9.06 10.20
CA ASP A 43 1.42 -8.77 8.79
C ASP A 43 0.78 -7.39 8.62
N TRP A 44 1.19 -6.71 7.56
CA TRP A 44 0.56 -5.53 7.03
C TRP A 44 -0.49 -5.94 6.01
N SER A 45 -1.67 -5.34 6.12
CA SER A 45 -2.72 -5.46 5.11
C SER A 45 -2.63 -4.29 4.15
N VAL A 46 -2.52 -4.60 2.85
CA VAL A 46 -2.53 -3.61 1.77
C VAL A 46 -3.78 -3.84 0.95
N GLN A 47 -4.50 -2.75 0.67
CA GLN A 47 -5.65 -2.75 -0.21
C GLN A 47 -5.47 -1.66 -1.26
N VAL A 48 -5.65 -2.03 -2.52
CA VAL A 48 -5.67 -1.11 -3.66
C VAL A 48 -7.07 -1.12 -4.23
N VAL A 49 -7.70 0.04 -4.26
CA VAL A 49 -9.02 0.29 -4.84
C VAL A 49 -8.79 1.06 -6.13
N GLY A 50 -9.03 0.40 -7.27
CA GLY A 50 -9.10 1.05 -8.58
C GLY A 50 -10.55 1.41 -8.96
N PRO A 51 -10.75 1.98 -10.16
CA PRO A 51 -12.06 2.47 -10.59
C PRO A 51 -13.12 1.38 -10.73
N VAL A 52 -12.72 0.15 -11.04
CA VAL A 52 -13.63 -0.97 -11.32
C VAL A 52 -13.39 -2.21 -10.45
N SER A 53 -12.35 -2.21 -9.62
CA SER A 53 -11.92 -3.41 -8.91
C SER A 53 -11.10 -3.10 -7.67
N VAL A 54 -11.12 -4.04 -6.72
CA VAL A 54 -10.39 -3.97 -5.46
C VAL A 54 -9.50 -5.19 -5.33
N VAL A 55 -8.22 -4.98 -5.04
CA VAL A 55 -7.26 -6.04 -4.73
C VAL A 55 -6.73 -5.82 -3.32
N ALA A 56 -6.64 -6.91 -2.55
CA ALA A 56 -6.04 -6.89 -1.22
C ALA A 56 -4.90 -7.92 -1.15
N GLY A 57 -3.87 -7.62 -0.38
CA GLY A 57 -2.80 -8.54 -0.07
C GLY A 57 -2.14 -8.23 1.25
N ARG A 58 -1.05 -8.95 1.51
CA ARG A 58 -0.34 -8.92 2.79
C ARG A 58 1.14 -8.74 2.58
N ILE A 59 1.78 -8.03 3.49
CA ILE A 59 3.23 -7.84 3.54
C ILE A 59 3.68 -8.21 4.96
N PRO A 60 4.63 -9.13 5.13
CA PRO A 60 5.18 -9.44 6.44
C PRO A 60 5.76 -8.18 7.13
N VAL A 61 5.60 -8.07 8.44
CA VAL A 61 6.17 -6.98 9.27
C VAL A 61 7.70 -6.93 9.19
N ASN A 62 8.36 -8.06 8.95
CA ASN A 62 9.81 -8.08 8.77
C ASN A 62 10.26 -7.49 7.43
N ASP A 63 9.35 -7.32 6.47
CA ASP A 63 9.59 -6.73 5.15
C ASP A 63 9.13 -5.26 5.08
N GLN A 64 9.26 -4.52 6.19
CA GLN A 64 8.94 -3.09 6.34
C GLN A 64 9.85 -2.14 5.56
N GLN A 65 10.34 -2.56 4.39
CA GLN A 65 11.13 -1.73 3.51
C GLN A 65 10.19 -0.96 2.54
N PRO A 66 10.39 0.36 2.35
CA PRO A 66 9.58 1.15 1.41
C PRO A 66 9.48 0.51 0.03
N GLU A 67 10.57 -0.12 -0.43
CA GLU A 67 10.69 -0.80 -1.71
C GLU A 67 9.78 -2.03 -1.80
N ALA A 68 9.68 -2.82 -0.72
CA ALA A 68 8.83 -4.01 -0.67
C ALA A 68 7.35 -3.62 -0.76
N ILE A 69 6.94 -2.59 -0.03
CA ILE A 69 5.57 -2.05 -0.04
C ILE A 69 5.22 -1.48 -1.40
N THR A 70 6.10 -0.66 -1.96
CA THR A 70 5.92 -0.07 -3.29
C THR A 70 5.82 -1.14 -4.37
N ARG A 71 6.71 -2.15 -4.32
CA ARG A 71 6.70 -3.27 -5.26
C ARG A 71 5.39 -4.07 -5.17
N CYS A 72 4.92 -4.34 -3.96
CA CYS A 72 3.66 -5.06 -3.71
C CYS A 72 2.47 -4.30 -4.32
N VAL A 73 2.32 -3.01 -4.00
CA VAL A 73 1.26 -2.16 -4.56
C VAL A 73 1.36 -2.07 -6.09
N GLY A 74 2.56 -1.89 -6.65
CA GLY A 74 2.77 -1.84 -8.09
C GLY A 74 2.47 -3.16 -8.81
N GLN A 75 2.58 -4.30 -8.13
CA GLN A 75 2.13 -5.59 -8.68
C GLN A 75 0.60 -5.71 -8.63
N MET A 76 -0.04 -5.27 -7.55
CA MET A 76 -1.50 -5.28 -7.43
C MET A 76 -2.17 -4.43 -8.52
N ILE A 77 -1.65 -3.22 -8.76
CA ILE A 77 -2.17 -2.33 -9.81
C ILE A 77 -1.98 -2.93 -11.20
N ARG A 78 -0.81 -3.53 -11.47
CA ARG A 78 -0.61 -4.26 -12.73
C ARG A 78 -1.55 -5.45 -12.90
N GLY A 79 -1.93 -6.10 -11.79
CA GLY A 79 -2.96 -7.15 -11.78
C GLY A 79 -4.35 -6.61 -12.14
N LEU A 80 -4.70 -5.42 -11.65
CA LEU A 80 -5.97 -4.76 -11.95
C LEU A 80 -6.11 -4.39 -13.44
N HIS A 81 -5.03 -3.94 -14.09
CA HIS A 81 -5.05 -3.60 -15.53
C HIS A 81 -5.08 -4.81 -16.47
N ARG A 82 -4.79 -6.02 -15.97
CA ARG A 82 -4.77 -7.25 -16.78
C ARG A 82 -6.08 -8.04 -16.75
N SER A 83 -7.06 -7.62 -15.95
CA SER A 83 -8.34 -8.31 -15.78
C SER A 83 -9.46 -7.67 -16.57
#